data_AF-A0A6J1DFV5-F1
#
_entry.id   AF-A0A6J1DFV5-F1
#
_cell.length_a   1.000
_cell.length_b   1.000
_cell.length_c   1.000
_cell.angle_alpha   90.00
_cell.angle_beta   90.00
_cell.angle_gamma   90.00
#
_symmetry.space_group_name_H-M   'P 1'
#
loop_
_entity.id
_entity.type
_entity.pdbx_description
1 polymer ?
#
loop_
_entity_poly.entity_id
_entity_poly.type
_entity_poly.pdbx_seq_one_letter_code
_entity_poly.pdbx_strand_id
1 'polypeptide(L)'
;MNFMHRDEEVNYFPSRYNPVSHAEKYPLPPNVLTGKRERCVIPKENNNFKQAGDRYRSWAPDRQERFVRRFVEALSDPRVTHEVRNIWISYWSQADRSLGQKIASRMNVRPNI
;
A
#
# COMPACT_ATOMS: atom_id res chain seq x y z
N MET A 1 -1.00 25.85 -17.97
CA MET A 1 -0.31 26.47 -19.13
C MET A 1 1.16 26.59 -18.79
N ASN A 2 2.07 26.29 -19.72
CA ASN A 2 3.51 26.51 -19.48
C ASN A 2 3.80 28.01 -19.66
N PHE A 3 4.33 28.65 -18.62
CA PHE A 3 4.62 30.09 -18.59
C PHE A 3 6.02 30.45 -19.12
N MET A 4 6.87 29.44 -19.30
CA MET A 4 8.25 29.62 -19.75
C MET A 4 8.28 29.67 -21.28
N HIS A 5 8.72 30.80 -21.83
CA HIS A 5 8.92 30.95 -23.27
C HIS A 5 10.29 30.41 -23.67
N ARG A 6 10.34 29.62 -24.75
CA ARG A 6 11.57 29.16 -25.38
C ARG A 6 11.57 29.67 -26.81
N ASP A 7 12.59 30.46 -27.15
CA ASP A 7 12.77 31.05 -28.49
C ASP A 7 13.48 30.10 -29.47
N GLU A 8 13.96 28.95 -29.00
CA GLU A 8 14.71 27.98 -29.79
C GLU A 8 13.79 27.17 -30.73
N GLU A 9 14.16 27.10 -32.02
CA GLU A 9 13.42 26.31 -33.02
C GLU A 9 13.65 24.80 -32.88
N VAL A 10 14.81 24.39 -32.36
CA VAL A 10 15.22 23.00 -32.23
C VAL A 10 14.84 22.48 -30.84
N ASN A 11 13.79 21.66 -30.77
CA ASN A 11 13.28 21.05 -29.54
C ASN A 11 13.60 19.56 -29.38
N TYR A 12 14.52 19.03 -30.19
CA TYR A 12 14.94 17.62 -30.20
C TYR A 12 16.46 17.48 -30.07
N PHE A 13 16.90 16.32 -29.57
CA PHE A 13 18.32 15.96 -29.46
C PHE A 13 18.52 14.49 -29.88
N PRO A 14 19.59 14.15 -30.61
CA PRO A 14 20.67 15.01 -31.11
C PRO A 14 20.25 15.87 -32.34
N SER A 15 20.82 17.06 -32.47
CA SER A 15 20.61 17.97 -33.62
C SER A 15 21.92 18.44 -34.22
N ARG A 16 21.93 18.64 -35.54
CA ARG A 16 23.07 19.26 -36.24
C ARG A 16 23.14 20.78 -36.06
N TYR A 17 21.99 21.40 -35.77
CA TYR A 17 21.85 22.86 -35.70
C TYR A 17 21.97 23.41 -34.28
N ASN A 18 21.80 22.56 -33.26
CA ASN A 18 21.95 22.95 -31.85
C ASN A 18 23.14 22.20 -31.22
N PRO A 19 24.20 22.90 -30.77
CA PRO A 19 25.44 22.29 -30.27
C PRO A 19 25.36 21.77 -28.83
N VAL A 20 24.17 21.70 -28.22
CA VAL A 20 23.99 21.09 -26.88
C VAL A 20 24.52 19.66 -26.84
N SER A 21 25.07 19.25 -25.69
CA SER A 21 25.63 17.91 -25.48
C SER A 21 25.11 17.30 -24.17
N HIS A 22 25.23 15.99 -24.04
CA HIS A 22 24.95 15.32 -22.76
C HIS A 22 25.95 15.77 -21.70
N ALA A 23 25.48 16.06 -20.49
CA ALA A 23 26.34 16.27 -19.33
C ALA A 23 27.20 15.02 -19.05
N GLU A 24 28.32 15.23 -18.34
CA GLU A 24 29.19 14.13 -17.91
C GLU A 24 28.41 13.08 -17.10
N LYS A 25 28.69 11.80 -17.38
CA LYS A 25 28.06 10.70 -16.67
C LYS A 25 28.70 10.56 -15.29
N TYR A 26 27.91 10.77 -14.24
CA TYR A 26 28.26 10.34 -12.89
C TYR A 26 27.97 8.84 -12.75
N PRO A 27 28.84 8.07 -12.07
CA PRO A 27 28.68 6.63 -11.98
C PRO A 27 27.40 6.29 -11.21
N LEU A 28 26.45 5.67 -11.90
CA LEU A 28 25.35 4.95 -11.28
C LEU A 28 25.79 3.50 -11.06
N PRO A 29 25.66 2.95 -9.84
CA PRO A 29 26.02 1.57 -9.60
C PRO A 29 25.15 0.66 -10.47
N PRO A 30 25.75 -0.25 -11.28
CA PRO A 30 24.97 -1.19 -12.08
C PRO A 30 24.26 -2.18 -11.15
N ASN A 31 22.96 -2.39 -11.38
CA ASN A 31 22.20 -3.40 -10.65
C ASN A 31 22.40 -4.77 -11.30
N VAL A 32 22.71 -5.78 -10.49
CA VAL A 32 22.68 -7.18 -10.93
C VAL A 32 21.22 -7.61 -11.00
N LEU A 33 20.72 -7.88 -12.21
CA LEU A 33 19.36 -8.35 -12.44
C LEU A 33 19.34 -9.87 -12.53
N THR A 34 18.45 -10.51 -11.79
CA THR A 34 18.21 -11.95 -11.81
C THR A 34 16.73 -12.23 -12.06
N GLY A 35 16.42 -13.33 -12.75
CA GLY A 35 15.04 -13.76 -13.03
C GLY A 35 14.57 -13.43 -14.45
N LYS A 36 13.25 -13.42 -14.65
CA LYS A 36 12.60 -13.15 -15.94
C LYS A 36 11.62 -11.99 -15.79
N ARG A 37 11.34 -11.29 -16.89
CA ARG A 37 10.31 -10.25 -16.91
C ARG A 37 8.94 -10.91 -16.91
N GLU A 38 8.25 -10.87 -15.78
CA GLU A 38 6.94 -11.47 -15.58
C GLU A 38 6.00 -10.56 -14.78
N ARG A 39 4.70 -10.85 -14.85
CA ARG A 39 3.68 -10.25 -13.99
C ARG A 39 3.27 -11.28 -12.96
N CYS A 40 4.02 -11.36 -11.87
CA CYS A 40 3.75 -12.29 -10.77
C CYS A 40 3.64 -11.55 -9.44
N VAL A 41 3.09 -12.25 -8.45
CA VAL A 41 3.10 -11.84 -7.05
C VAL A 41 4.48 -12.12 -6.46
N ILE A 42 4.93 -11.32 -5.49
CA ILE A 42 6.22 -11.54 -4.83
C ILE A 42 6.21 -12.83 -4.00
N PRO A 43 7.31 -13.62 -3.95
CA PRO A 43 7.30 -14.90 -3.25
C PRO A 43 7.06 -14.81 -1.73
N LYS A 44 7.55 -13.75 -1.07
CA LYS A 44 7.41 -13.57 0.39
C LYS A 44 6.24 -12.66 0.73
N GLU A 45 5.02 -13.17 0.55
CA GLU A 45 3.80 -12.52 1.05
C GLU A 45 3.55 -12.74 2.55
N ASN A 46 4.35 -13.61 3.19
CA ASN A 46 4.17 -14.07 4.58
C ASN A 46 4.08 -12.95 5.65
N ASN A 47 4.34 -11.70 5.29
CA ASN A 47 4.26 -10.55 6.18
C ASN A 47 3.03 -9.64 5.95
N ASN A 48 2.03 -10.10 5.18
CA ASN A 48 0.79 -9.35 4.95
C ASN A 48 0.07 -8.98 6.27
N PHE A 49 0.17 -9.83 7.29
CA PHE A 49 -0.55 -9.66 8.56
C PHE A 49 0.36 -9.41 9.76
N LYS A 50 1.60 -9.92 9.73
CA LYS A 50 2.49 -9.88 10.90
C LYS A 50 2.83 -8.46 11.33
N GLN A 51 3.31 -7.60 10.42
CA GLN A 51 3.63 -6.21 10.77
C GLN A 51 2.40 -5.42 11.24
N ALA A 52 1.22 -5.67 10.66
CA ALA A 52 -0.02 -5.03 11.09
C ALA A 52 -0.41 -5.43 12.53
N GLY A 53 -0.28 -6.72 12.86
CA GLY A 53 -0.48 -7.24 14.21
C GLY A 53 0.51 -6.66 15.22
N ASP A 54 1.81 -6.64 14.88
CA ASP A 54 2.86 -6.06 15.72
C ASP A 54 2.58 -4.56 15.97
N ARG A 55 2.12 -3.83 14.94
CA ARG A 55 1.72 -2.43 15.06
C ARG A 55 0.53 -2.24 15.99
N TYR A 56 -0.52 -3.06 15.87
CA TYR A 56 -1.69 -2.98 16.74
C TYR A 56 -1.32 -3.21 18.22
N ARG A 57 -0.49 -4.24 18.49
CA ARG A 57 -0.02 -4.56 19.84
C ARG A 57 0.84 -3.45 20.47
N SER A 58 1.54 -2.67 19.64
CA SER A 58 2.36 -1.54 20.12
C SER A 58 1.56 -0.33 20.64
N TRP A 59 0.25 -0.28 20.38
CA TRP A 59 -0.58 0.87 20.77
C TRP A 59 -1.04 0.80 22.22
N ALA A 60 -1.12 1.96 22.87
CA ALA A 60 -1.83 2.12 24.13
C ALA A 60 -3.32 1.72 23.99
N PRO A 61 -3.97 1.24 25.08
CA PRO A 61 -5.32 0.70 25.02
C PRO A 61 -6.37 1.68 24.45
N ASP A 62 -6.26 2.98 24.77
CA ASP A 62 -7.14 4.03 24.26
C ASP A 62 -7.08 4.15 22.73
N ARG A 63 -5.89 3.97 22.15
CA ARG A 63 -5.67 4.03 20.71
C ARG A 63 -6.17 2.77 20.02
N GLN A 64 -5.96 1.59 20.63
CA GLN A 64 -6.54 0.35 20.15
C GLN A 64 -8.06 0.43 20.08
N GLU A 65 -8.68 0.98 21.13
CA GLU A 65 -10.13 1.14 21.22
C GLU A 65 -10.68 2.11 20.17
N ARG A 66 -10.02 3.27 19.99
CA ARG A 66 -10.38 4.21 18.90
C ARG A 66 -10.28 3.56 17.51
N PHE A 67 -9.26 2.73 17.29
CA PHE A 67 -9.07 2.04 16.01
C PHE A 67 -10.21 1.04 15.76
N VAL A 68 -10.52 0.20 16.76
CA VAL A 68 -11.65 -0.75 16.68
C VAL A 68 -12.95 -0.02 16.36
N ARG A 69 -13.24 1.08 17.07
CA ARG A 69 -14.46 1.87 16.83
C ARG A 69 -14.57 2.35 15.39
N ARG A 70 -13.50 2.93 14.83
CA ARG A 70 -13.49 3.41 13.44
C ARG A 70 -13.74 2.30 12.42
N PHE A 71 -13.15 1.11 12.65
CA PHE A 71 -13.37 -0.03 11.76
C PHE A 71 -14.80 -0.56 11.86
N VAL A 72 -15.38 -0.60 13.06
CA VAL A 72 -16.78 -0.98 13.25
C VAL A 72 -17.72 0.00 12.53
N GLU A 73 -17.48 1.31 12.66
CA GLU A 73 -18.25 2.35 11.96
C GLU A 73 -18.17 2.15 10.44
N ALA A 74 -16.96 1.96 9.89
CA ALA A 74 -16.75 1.77 8.46
C ALA A 74 -17.41 0.49 7.91
N LEU A 75 -17.29 -0.63 8.64
CA LEU A 75 -17.86 -1.92 8.21
C LEU A 75 -19.38 -2.01 8.42
N SER A 76 -19.94 -1.12 9.24
CA SER A 76 -21.39 -1.00 9.46
C SER A 76 -22.10 -0.21 8.36
N ASP A 77 -21.37 0.42 7.44
CA ASP A 77 -21.96 1.16 6.33
C ASP A 77 -22.87 0.24 5.49
N PRO A 78 -24.09 0.69 5.12
CA PRO A 78 -25.06 -0.13 4.39
C PRO A 78 -24.58 -0.57 3.01
N ARG A 79 -23.57 0.10 2.44
CA ARG A 79 -22.97 -0.27 1.15
C ARG A 79 -21.96 -1.41 1.27
N VAL A 80 -21.52 -1.73 2.49
CA VAL A 80 -20.58 -2.83 2.73
C VAL A 80 -21.35 -4.14 2.80
N THR A 81 -21.10 -5.01 1.83
CA THR A 81 -21.73 -6.32 1.77
C THR A 81 -21.27 -7.22 2.92
N HIS A 82 -22.10 -8.21 3.26
CA HIS A 82 -21.76 -9.19 4.29
C HIS A 82 -20.46 -9.94 3.98
N GLU A 83 -20.22 -10.26 2.70
CA GLU A 83 -18.99 -10.91 2.25
C GLU A 83 -17.75 -10.05 2.52
N VAL A 84 -17.78 -8.77 2.11
CA VAL A 84 -16.67 -7.84 2.34
C VAL A 84 -16.39 -7.71 3.84
N ARG A 85 -17.44 -7.62 4.66
CA ARG A 85 -17.31 -7.58 6.12
C ARG A 85 -16.59 -8.82 6.67
N ASN A 86 -16.97 -10.02 6.22
CA ASN A 86 -16.35 -11.27 6.68
C ASN A 86 -14.87 -11.38 6.25
N ILE A 87 -14.54 -10.94 5.02
CA ILE A 87 -13.16 -10.91 4.53
C ILE A 87 -12.30 -10.00 5.41
N TRP A 88 -12.77 -8.79 5.70
CA TRP A 88 -12.03 -7.86 6.57
C TRP A 88 -11.86 -8.39 7.99
N ILE A 89 -12.91 -9.00 8.58
CA ILE A 89 -12.80 -9.63 9.90
C ILE A 89 -11.78 -10.77 9.90
N SER A 90 -11.73 -11.58 8.83
CA SER A 90 -10.73 -12.63 8.67
C SER A 90 -9.30 -12.06 8.62
N TYR A 91 -9.06 -11.02 7.82
CA TYR A 91 -7.74 -10.38 7.74
C TYR A 91 -7.30 -9.77 9.07
N TRP A 92 -8.20 -9.09 9.79
CA TRP A 92 -7.87 -8.55 11.10
C TRP A 92 -7.62 -9.64 12.14
N SER A 93 -8.31 -10.79 12.04
CA SER A 93 -8.06 -11.96 12.89
C SER A 93 -6.71 -12.62 12.61
N GLN A 94 -6.27 -12.64 11.35
CA GLN A 94 -4.94 -13.12 10.96
C GLN A 94 -3.83 -12.17 11.45
N ALA A 95 -4.09 -10.85 11.50
CA ALA A 95 -3.16 -9.87 12.05
C ALA A 95 -3.05 -9.96 13.58
N ASP A 96 -4.17 -9.96 14.28
CA ASP A 96 -4.24 -10.16 15.72
C ASP A 96 -5.59 -10.75 16.15
N ARG A 97 -5.56 -11.88 16.86
CA ARG A 97 -6.77 -12.59 17.28
C ARG A 97 -7.70 -11.72 18.13
N SER A 98 -7.13 -10.89 19.02
CA SER A 98 -7.93 -10.03 19.91
C SER A 98 -8.61 -8.90 19.13
N LEU A 99 -7.92 -8.36 18.12
CA LEU A 99 -8.47 -7.33 17.25
C LEU A 99 -9.67 -7.85 16.45
N GLY A 100 -9.50 -8.99 15.78
CA GLY A 100 -10.56 -9.62 15.00
C GLY A 100 -11.80 -9.93 15.84
N GLN A 101 -11.60 -10.48 17.06
CA GLN A 101 -12.68 -10.76 18.00
C GLN A 101 -13.43 -9.50 18.46
N LYS A 102 -12.71 -8.42 18.82
CA LYS A 102 -13.32 -7.16 19.26
C LYS A 102 -14.17 -6.50 18.17
N ILE A 103 -13.74 -6.60 16.90
CA ILE A 103 -14.52 -6.08 15.76
C ILE A 103 -15.74 -6.98 15.53
N ALA A 104 -15.54 -8.29 15.43
CA ALA A 104 -16.62 -9.25 15.17
C ALA A 104 -17.75 -9.17 16.22
N SER A 105 -17.39 -9.09 17.51
CA SER A 105 -18.34 -9.01 18.61
C SER A 105 -19.20 -7.75 18.54
N ARG A 106 -18.64 -6.61 18.14
CA ARG A 106 -19.38 -5.33 18.01
C ARG A 106 -20.28 -5.29 16.79
N MET A 107 -20.01 -6.13 15.79
CA MET A 107 -20.81 -6.23 14.57
C MET A 107 -21.91 -7.30 14.64
N ASN A 108 -22.02 -8.03 15.76
CA ASN A 108 -22.91 -9.20 15.89
C ASN A 108 -22.65 -10.29 14.83
N VAL A 109 -21.42 -10.37 14.30
CA VAL A 109 -21.01 -11.39 13.34
C VAL A 109 -20.31 -12.51 14.10
N ARG A 110 -20.71 -13.77 13.89
CA ARG A 110 -20.00 -14.92 14.46
C ARG A 110 -18.61 -15.00 13.80
N PRO A 111 -17.50 -14.97 14.56
CA PRO A 111 -16.20 -15.21 13.97
C PRO A 111 -16.13 -16.68 13.54
N ASN A 112 -16.05 -16.92 12.23
CA ASN A 112 -15.64 -18.23 11.72
C ASN A 112 -14.13 -18.35 11.98
N ILE A 113 -13.79 -19.09 13.03
CA ILE A 113 -12.43 -19.50 13.39
C ILE A 113 -12.02 -20.63 12.46
#